data_AF-A0A098Y1L1-F1
#
_entry.id   AF-A0A098Y1L1-F1
#
_cell.length_a   1.000
_cell.length_b   1.000
_cell.length_c   1.000
_cell.angle_alpha   90.00
_cell.angle_beta   90.00
_cell.angle_gamma   90.00
#
_symmetry.space_group_name_H-M   'P 1'
#
loop_
_entity.id
_entity.type
_entity.pdbx_description
1 polymer ?
#
loop_
_entity_poly.entity_id
_entity_poly.type
_entity_poly.pdbx_seq_one_letter_code
_entity_poly.pdbx_strand_id
1 'polypeptide(L)'
;MRIIVEEWERVLAYRDGRFTEVLAPGRHRRARRRQRFVRVTVRPRLLVVPGQEVLTADGLTVKVSLFATCRTVDPRRWHEAVEDADAFVYAAL
;
A
#
# COMPACT_ATOMS: atom_id res chain seq x y z
N MET A 1 2.66 -2.79 -25.56
CA MET A 1 3.29 -3.43 -24.39
C MET A 1 2.32 -4.44 -23.80
N ARG A 2 2.83 -5.60 -23.36
CA ARG A 2 2.07 -6.59 -22.60
C ARG A 2 2.32 -6.35 -21.11
N ILE A 3 1.25 -6.29 -20.33
CA ILE A 3 1.29 -6.21 -18.87
C ILE A 3 0.55 -7.43 -18.34
N ILE A 4 1.16 -8.13 -17.39
CA ILE A 4 0.53 -9.21 -16.66
C ILE A 4 0.37 -8.70 -15.23
N VAL A 5 -0.87 -8.67 -14.77
CA VAL A 5 -1.22 -8.26 -13.41
C VAL A 5 -1.51 -9.52 -12.63
N GLU A 6 -0.81 -9.70 -11.52
CA GLU A 6 -0.98 -10.88 -10.67
C GLU A 6 -2.16 -10.70 -9.70
N GLU A 7 -2.67 -11.80 -9.14
CA GLU A 7 -3.82 -11.78 -8.22
C GLU A 7 -3.61 -10.87 -7.00
N TRP A 8 -2.37 -10.83 -6.51
CA TRP A 8 -1.96 -10.10 -5.31
C TRP A 8 -1.68 -8.61 -5.53
N GLU A 9 -1.90 -8.09 -6.72
CA GLU A 9 -1.63 -6.69 -7.05
C GLU A 9 -2.69 -6.10 -7.99
N ARG A 10 -2.65 -4.77 -8.10
CA ARG A 10 -3.38 -4.00 -9.10
C ARG A 10 -2.40 -3.07 -9.80
N VAL A 11 -2.71 -2.70 -11.03
CA VAL A 11 -1.87 -1.74 -11.77
C VAL A 11 -2.67 -0.48 -12.07
N LEU A 12 -2.21 0.64 -11.55
CA LEU A 12 -2.76 1.95 -11.88
C LEU A 12 -2.19 2.41 -13.22
N ALA A 13 -3.06 2.73 -14.17
CA ALA A 13 -2.67 3.25 -15.46
C ALA A 13 -2.89 4.76 -15.51
N TYR A 14 -1.87 5.49 -15.94
CA TYR A 14 -1.90 6.93 -16.13
C TYR A 14 -1.56 7.26 -17.58
N ARG A 15 -2.25 8.25 -18.15
CA ARG A 15 -1.93 8.81 -19.46
C ARG A 15 -1.69 10.30 -19.32
N ASP A 16 -0.53 10.77 -19.76
CA ASP A 16 -0.13 12.18 -19.64
C ASP A 16 -0.30 12.73 -18.21
N GLY A 17 0.05 11.91 -17.22
CA GLY A 17 -0.07 12.26 -15.78
C GLY A 17 -1.48 12.12 -15.19
N ARG A 18 -2.50 11.79 -15.98
CA ARG A 18 -3.88 11.62 -15.49
C ARG A 18 -4.23 10.16 -15.27
N PHE A 19 -4.82 9.86 -14.12
CA PHE A 19 -5.37 8.54 -13.83
C PHE A 19 -6.39 8.13 -14.89
N THR A 20 -6.29 6.90 -15.39
CA THR A 20 -7.19 6.37 -16.42
C THR A 20 -7.99 5.18 -15.91
N GLU A 21 -7.33 4.18 -15.33
CA GLU A 21 -7.98 2.94 -14.89
C GLU A 21 -7.13 2.18 -13.86
N VAL A 22 -7.80 1.31 -13.09
CA VAL A 22 -7.15 0.25 -12.31
C VAL A 22 -7.25 -1.06 -13.10
N LEU A 23 -6.12 -1.65 -13.44
CA LEU A 23 -6.06 -2.97 -14.09
C LEU A 23 -6.21 -4.06 -13.03
N ALA A 24 -7.20 -4.93 -13.23
CA ALA A 24 -7.43 -6.16 -12.48
C ALA A 24 -6.46 -7.28 -12.93
N PRO A 25 -6.37 -8.39 -12.17
CA PRO A 25 -5.53 -9.54 -12.52
C PRO A 25 -5.79 -10.05 -13.93
N GLY A 26 -4.72 -10.52 -14.58
CA GLY A 26 -4.76 -11.03 -15.94
C GLY A 26 -3.86 -10.27 -16.92
N ARG A 27 -3.99 -10.62 -18.20
CA ARG A 27 -3.12 -10.14 -19.27
C ARG A 27 -3.76 -8.96 -20.00
N HIS A 28 -3.04 -7.84 -20.03
CA HIS A 28 -3.46 -6.60 -20.69
C HIS A 28 -2.51 -6.24 -21.84
N ARG A 29 -3.08 -5.76 -22.94
CA ARG A 29 -2.34 -5.09 -24.03
C ARG A 29 -2.58 -3.59 -23.92
N ARG A 30 -1.50 -2.81 -23.89
CA ARG A 30 -1.55 -1.35 -23.74
C ARG A 30 -0.53 -0.65 -24.63
N ALA A 31 -0.82 0.59 -25.01
CA ALA A 31 0.11 1.41 -25.79
C ALA A 31 1.27 1.88 -24.91
N ARG A 32 2.50 1.91 -25.44
CA ARG A 32 3.67 2.38 -24.64
C ARG A 32 3.74 3.92 -24.56
N ARG A 33 3.17 4.61 -25.54
CA ARG A 33 3.30 6.07 -25.66
C ARG A 33 2.46 6.78 -24.60
N ARG A 34 3.09 7.69 -23.86
CA ARG A 34 2.44 8.56 -22.84
C ARG A 34 1.75 7.81 -21.70
N GLN A 35 2.01 6.51 -21.52
CA GLN A 35 1.42 5.72 -20.44
C GLN A 35 2.45 5.46 -19.34
N ARG A 36 2.02 5.64 -18.09
CA ARG A 36 2.75 5.25 -16.88
C ARG A 36 1.91 4.21 -16.15
N PHE A 37 2.57 3.17 -15.64
CA PHE A 37 1.94 2.09 -14.89
C PHE A 37 2.59 1.99 -13.52
N VAL A 38 1.77 1.89 -12.48
CA VAL A 38 2.23 1.74 -11.09
C VAL A 38 1.62 0.47 -10.53
N ARG A 39 2.45 -0.47 -10.08
CA ARG A 39 2.01 -1.72 -9.46
C ARG A 39 1.80 -1.47 -7.96
N VAL A 40 0.62 -1.82 -7.46
CA VAL A 40 0.25 -1.68 -6.06
C VAL A 40 -0.12 -3.06 -5.52
N THR A 41 0.56 -3.48 -4.47
CA THR A 41 0.26 -4.75 -3.80
C THR A 41 -1.01 -4.62 -2.98
N VAL A 42 -1.93 -5.59 -3.13
CA VAL A 42 -3.21 -5.65 -2.39
C VAL A 42 -3.31 -6.84 -1.43
N ARG A 43 -2.33 -7.76 -1.46
CA ARG A 43 -2.26 -8.84 -0.46
C ARG A 43 -2.03 -8.29 0.95
N PRO A 44 -2.50 -8.98 1.99
CA PRO A 44 -2.19 -8.63 3.38
C PRO A 44 -0.68 -8.57 3.63
N ARG A 45 -0.25 -7.61 4.45
CA ARG A 45 1.12 -7.44 4.95
C ARG A 45 1.09 -7.12 6.44
N LEU A 46 2.18 -7.45 7.13
CA LEU A 46 2.40 -7.03 8.51
C LEU A 46 3.01 -5.63 8.53
N LEU A 47 2.40 -4.74 9.29
CA LEU A 47 2.96 -3.47 9.70
C LEU A 47 3.52 -3.66 11.12
N VAL A 48 4.84 -3.49 11.27
CA VAL A 48 5.53 -3.65 12.54
C VAL A 48 5.51 -2.31 13.27
N VAL A 49 4.96 -2.29 14.48
CA VAL A 49 5.04 -1.14 15.38
C VAL A 49 6.26 -1.35 16.29
N PRO A 50 7.31 -0.50 16.21
CA PRO A 50 8.47 -0.58 17.09
C PRO A 50 8.06 -0.61 18.56
N GLY A 51 8.75 -1.44 19.34
CA GLY A 51 8.42 -1.61 20.74
C GLY A 51 8.60 -0.31 21.53
N GLN A 52 7.63 0.02 22.38
CA GLN A 52 7.64 1.18 23.25
C GLN A 52 7.72 0.73 24.71
N GLU A 53 8.50 1.46 25.50
CA GLU A 53 8.49 1.34 26.95
C GLU A 53 7.39 2.22 27.52
N VAL A 54 6.47 1.61 28.25
CA VAL A 54 5.29 2.28 28.81
C VAL A 54 5.24 2.00 30.31
N LEU A 55 4.90 3.02 31.09
CA LEU A 55 4.65 2.89 32.50
C LEU A 55 3.18 2.47 32.72
N THR A 56 2.97 1.36 33.39
CA THR A 56 1.63 0.91 33.78
C THR A 56 1.12 1.73 34.98
N ALA A 57 -0.18 1.65 35.24
CA ALA A 57 -0.82 2.43 36.32
C ALA A 57 -0.29 2.11 37.73
N ASP A 58 0.28 0.91 37.93
CA ASP A 58 0.92 0.44 39.16
C ASP A 58 2.43 0.74 39.22
N GLY A 59 2.97 1.48 38.25
CA GLY A 59 4.35 1.96 38.26
C GLY A 59 5.38 0.96 37.73
N LEU A 60 4.94 -0.11 37.06
CA LEU A 60 5.84 -1.06 36.40
C LEU A 60 6.15 -0.61 34.97
N THR A 61 7.42 -0.68 34.59
CA THR A 61 7.82 -0.43 33.20
C THR A 61 7.65 -1.71 32.40
N VAL A 62 6.82 -1.66 31.35
CA VAL A 62 6.65 -2.76 30.40
C VAL A 62 7.11 -2.33 29.02
N LYS A 63 7.70 -3.28 28.27
CA LYS A 63 8.01 -3.10 26.85
C LYS A 63 6.95 -3.80 26.01
N VAL A 64 6.20 -3.04 25.24
CA VAL A 64 5.11 -3.55 24.40
C VAL A 64 5.49 -3.37 22.94
N SER A 65 5.31 -4.43 22.16
CA SER A 65 5.43 -4.40 20.69
C SER A 65 4.11 -4.88 20.09
N LEU A 66 3.71 -4.27 18.97
CA LEU A 66 2.49 -4.64 18.26
C LEU A 66 2.76 -4.91 16.77
N PHE A 67 1.91 -5.74 16.18
CA PHE A 67 1.85 -5.95 14.74
C PHE A 67 0.43 -5.72 14.27
N ALA A 68 0.26 -4.98 13.18
CA ALA A 68 -1.03 -4.82 12.53
C ALA A 68 -1.02 -5.56 11.18
N THR A 69 -2.08 -6.31 10.90
CA THR A 69 -2.28 -6.91 9.58
C THR A 69 -3.05 -5.93 8.71
N CYS A 70 -2.41 -5.41 7.66
CA CYS A 70 -2.99 -4.40 6.77
C CYS A 70 -3.10 -4.94 5.35
N ARG A 71 -4.12 -4.49 4.60
CA ARG A 71 -4.23 -4.75 3.16
C ARG A 71 -4.68 -3.48 2.43
N THR A 72 -4.18 -3.29 1.21
CA THR A 72 -4.59 -2.17 0.37
C THR A 72 -5.96 -2.45 -0.25
N VAL A 73 -6.99 -1.73 0.19
CA VAL A 73 -8.36 -1.86 -0.35
C VAL A 73 -8.62 -0.96 -1.56
N ASP A 74 -8.04 0.23 -1.57
CA ASP A 74 -8.09 1.19 -2.68
C ASP A 74 -6.66 1.49 -3.14
N PRO A 75 -6.20 0.88 -4.25
CA PRO A 75 -4.83 1.04 -4.71
C PRO A 75 -4.54 2.46 -5.19
N ARG A 76 -5.55 3.17 -5.72
CA ARG A 76 -5.37 4.53 -6.21
C ARG A 76 -5.17 5.48 -5.04
N ARG A 77 -6.07 5.44 -4.05
CA ARG A 77 -5.95 6.28 -2.87
C ARG A 77 -4.66 5.99 -2.10
N TRP A 78 -4.27 4.71 -2.00
CA TRP A 78 -3.01 4.32 -1.38
C TRP A 78 -1.78 4.93 -2.07
N HIS A 79 -1.80 5.05 -3.40
CA HIS A 79 -0.68 5.62 -4.15
C HIS A 79 -0.70 7.16 -4.24
N GLU A 80 -1.87 7.78 -4.30
CA GLU A 80 -2.02 9.21 -4.61
C GLU A 80 -2.21 10.10 -3.38
N ALA A 81 -2.74 9.58 -2.27
CA ALA A 81 -3.14 10.43 -1.15
C ALA A 81 -1.96 10.92 -0.30
N VAL A 82 -0.92 10.11 -0.18
CA VAL A 82 0.27 10.37 0.65
C VAL A 82 1.50 9.73 -0.01
N GLU A 83 2.68 10.28 0.27
CA GLU A 83 3.94 9.81 -0.33
C GLU A 83 4.32 8.40 0.14
N ASP A 84 4.22 8.16 1.45
CA ASP A 84 4.38 6.85 2.07
C ASP A 84 3.14 6.50 2.90
N ALA A 85 2.28 5.68 2.30
CA ALA A 85 1.03 5.28 2.94
C ALA A 85 1.23 4.32 4.11
N ASP A 86 2.31 3.54 4.14
CA ASP A 86 2.59 2.65 5.27
C ASP A 86 3.11 3.44 6.47
N ALA A 87 4.02 4.38 6.22
CA ALA A 87 4.49 5.31 7.26
C ALA A 87 3.35 6.18 7.81
N PHE A 88 2.45 6.66 6.93
CA PHE A 88 1.29 7.44 7.36
C PHE A 88 0.33 6.63 8.24
N VAL A 89 0.02 5.39 7.87
CA VAL A 89 -0.81 4.50 8.70
C VAL A 89 -0.12 4.19 10.03
N TYR A 90 1.19 3.92 10.00
CA TYR A 90 1.97 3.70 11.21
C TYR A 90 1.91 4.89 12.18
N ALA A 91 2.02 6.13 11.68
CA ALA A 91 1.94 7.32 12.52
C ALA A 91 0.54 7.61 13.09
N ALA A 92 -0.51 6.98 12.54
CA ALA A 92 -1.89 7.13 12.99
C ALA A 92 -2.34 6.04 13.98
N LEU A 93 -1.49 5.04 14.25
CA LEU A 93 -1.69 4.02 15.28
C LEU A 93 -1.17 4.51 16.64
#